data_AF-A0A409X4W8-F1
#
_entry.id   AF-A0A409X4W8-F1
#
_cell.length_a   1.000
_cell.length_b   1.000
_cell.length_c   1.000
_cell.angle_alpha   90.00
_cell.angle_beta   90.00
_cell.angle_gamma   90.00
#
_symmetry.space_group_name_H-M   'P 1'
#
loop_
_entity.id
_entity.type
_entity.pdbx_description
1 polymer ?
#
loop_
_entity_poly.entity_id
_entity_poly.type
_entity_poly.pdbx_seq_one_letter_code
_entity_poly.pdbx_strand_id
1 'polypeptide(L)'
;MLSNKYIENAQVAQLPDFSTVLPAIRYLLSALRDPLNPKGCAESLCTALSQVALYHFVVSKPHAAIRDELRASLYAFITIPRTDGQLKATIQQLGKCSSSCHLAAPRFHLGIAQSKPGIEKSFMECFMIIAFEKLSMVLNLTNTIHLLKRQRKSWPTSMSDLLPFGPDKLVANLVQWYHMFPTPQAVRFSLAILKRCGPLVYHAFRDADVSNILFINHTRIMVDEMLAASTPNMIFALSEQYSNQVINFLRFFKHLIGYDNVYKPVSSVDGTPVSMMTGAETKIVQLCSLICYIASSPHVDKDPSYQEGISSHTTEACVLAHKIYRAFRMDQAPGPALLLHPIIVAGDRTLTQTTSGSKCRKIASAMYIRRYIYICGAPGCKTCFTNPDAVLRTCTGCKTVRYCSTECQERDWKGAPYKHKWLCKLLAKVAQSFGSWKLAPIDEDADYLEEDIDRRREMVENLAKTVYEMLPPLVGDGRLGLDEFMFLQSWAANEGNWDYMKNAEFKIPDKWGPGFDDYDEVLQRIQDSRLFNGEKGER
;
A
#
# COMPACT_ATOMS: atom_id res chain seq x y z
N MET A 1 -10.61 4.42 -13.87
CA MET A 1 -11.21 4.19 -15.21
C MET A 1 -11.95 5.40 -15.77
N LEU A 2 -12.54 6.31 -14.97
CA LEU A 2 -13.02 7.60 -15.50
C LEU A 2 -11.93 8.42 -16.20
N SER A 3 -10.66 8.35 -15.75
CA SER A 3 -9.55 8.93 -16.51
C SER A 3 -9.29 8.19 -17.82
N ASN A 4 -9.39 6.87 -17.87
CA ASN A 4 -9.12 6.08 -19.07
C ASN A 4 -10.26 6.16 -20.10
N LYS A 5 -11.53 6.19 -19.68
CA LYS A 5 -12.67 6.42 -20.58
C LYS A 5 -12.74 7.86 -21.08
N TYR A 6 -12.31 8.85 -20.29
CA TYR A 6 -12.06 10.20 -20.79
C TYR A 6 -10.85 10.23 -21.74
N ILE A 7 -9.80 9.46 -21.49
CA ILE A 7 -8.63 9.35 -22.39
C ILE A 7 -8.99 8.64 -23.70
N GLU A 8 -9.79 7.57 -23.69
CA GLU A 8 -10.23 6.86 -24.90
C GLU A 8 -11.22 7.70 -25.72
N ASN A 9 -12.18 8.38 -25.08
CA ASN A 9 -13.00 9.37 -25.78
C ASN A 9 -12.18 10.59 -26.24
N ALA A 10 -11.11 10.95 -25.53
CA ALA A 10 -10.13 11.96 -25.95
C ALA A 10 -9.09 11.44 -26.96
N GLN A 11 -9.07 10.14 -27.31
CA GLN A 11 -8.29 9.64 -28.44
C GLN A 11 -8.98 9.93 -29.77
N VAL A 12 -10.29 10.20 -29.76
CA VAL A 12 -11.04 10.66 -30.94
C VAL A 12 -11.04 12.19 -31.05
N ALA A 13 -10.90 12.91 -29.93
CA ALA A 13 -10.65 14.35 -29.94
C ALA A 13 -9.15 14.62 -30.18
N GLN A 14 -8.80 15.61 -31.00
CA GLN A 14 -7.40 16.04 -31.10
C GLN A 14 -6.88 16.37 -29.70
N LEU A 15 -5.82 15.68 -29.26
CA LEU A 15 -5.11 16.02 -28.04
C LEU A 15 -4.84 17.53 -28.09
N PRO A 16 -5.32 18.33 -27.12
CA PRO A 16 -4.95 19.74 -26.99
C PRO A 16 -3.47 20.01 -27.36
N ASP A 17 -3.22 21.07 -28.11
CA ASP A 17 -1.84 21.46 -28.41
C ASP A 17 -1.12 21.87 -27.10
N PHE A 18 0.19 21.61 -27.01
CA PHE A 18 1.04 22.00 -25.88
C PHE A 18 0.94 23.51 -25.56
N SER A 19 0.57 24.31 -26.57
CA SER A 19 0.22 25.73 -26.43
C SER A 19 -0.89 26.02 -25.41
N THR A 20 -1.75 25.04 -25.09
CA THR A 20 -2.81 25.15 -24.08
C THR A 20 -2.36 24.78 -22.65
N VAL A 21 -1.41 23.84 -22.54
CA VAL A 21 -0.95 23.26 -21.27
C VAL A 21 0.02 24.19 -20.55
N LEU A 22 1.01 24.71 -21.28
CA LEU A 22 2.03 25.57 -20.69
C LEU A 22 1.43 26.81 -19.99
N PRO A 23 0.42 27.49 -20.56
CA PRO A 23 -0.25 28.56 -19.85
C PRO A 23 -1.06 28.12 -18.63
N ALA A 24 -1.62 26.90 -18.63
CA ALA A 24 -2.28 26.34 -17.46
C ALA A 24 -1.29 26.08 -16.32
N ILE A 25 -0.11 25.52 -16.63
CA ILE A 25 0.99 25.36 -15.66
C ILE A 25 1.41 26.71 -15.08
N ARG A 26 1.66 27.72 -15.93
CA ARG A 26 2.05 29.07 -15.49
C ARG A 26 0.98 29.74 -14.63
N TYR A 27 -0.28 29.55 -14.97
CA TYR A 27 -1.39 30.04 -14.15
C TYR A 27 -1.42 29.38 -12.77
N LEU A 28 -1.32 28.05 -12.69
CA LEU A 28 -1.27 27.32 -11.43
C LEU A 28 -0.08 27.76 -10.57
N LEU A 29 1.11 27.89 -11.15
CA LEU A 29 2.31 28.39 -10.46
C LEU A 29 2.11 29.80 -9.90
N SER A 30 1.52 30.71 -10.69
CA SER A 30 1.23 32.07 -10.26
C SER A 30 0.16 32.09 -9.14
N ALA A 31 -0.90 31.31 -9.30
CA ALA A 31 -2.03 31.27 -8.38
C ALA A 31 -1.68 30.59 -7.04
N LEU A 32 -0.77 29.62 -7.05
CA LEU A 32 -0.33 28.86 -5.87
C LEU A 32 1.03 29.31 -5.34
N ARG A 33 1.56 30.45 -5.82
CA ARG A 33 2.86 30.99 -5.38
C ARG A 33 2.92 31.22 -3.87
N ASP A 34 1.82 31.70 -3.30
CA ASP A 34 1.60 31.76 -1.86
C ASP A 34 0.57 30.69 -1.46
N PRO A 35 1.00 29.53 -0.94
CA PRO A 35 0.09 28.43 -0.62
C PRO A 35 -0.87 28.74 0.53
N LEU A 36 -0.61 29.76 1.37
CA LEU A 36 -1.55 30.20 2.40
C LEU A 36 -2.64 31.13 1.84
N ASN A 37 -2.34 31.83 0.75
CA ASN A 37 -3.19 32.85 0.16
C ASN A 37 -3.29 32.68 -1.38
N PRO A 38 -3.92 31.60 -1.87
CA PRO A 38 -3.99 31.29 -3.29
C PRO A 38 -4.82 32.35 -4.05
N LYS A 39 -4.32 32.81 -5.21
CA LYS A 39 -4.94 33.91 -5.97
C LYS A 39 -5.96 33.48 -7.04
N GLY A 40 -6.17 32.17 -7.21
CA GLY A 40 -7.17 31.61 -8.12
C GLY A 40 -8.37 31.05 -7.36
N CYS A 41 -9.55 31.07 -7.95
CA CYS A 41 -10.70 30.34 -7.38
C CYS A 41 -10.59 28.84 -7.68
N ALA A 42 -11.35 28.02 -6.97
CA ALA A 42 -11.34 26.57 -7.11
C ALA A 42 -11.73 26.13 -8.53
N GLU A 43 -12.68 26.81 -9.17
CA GLU A 43 -13.13 26.50 -10.54
C GLU A 43 -11.98 26.64 -11.54
N SER A 44 -11.31 27.79 -11.56
CA SER A 44 -10.22 28.06 -12.51
C SER A 44 -8.99 27.19 -12.23
N LEU A 45 -8.68 26.93 -10.95
CA LEU A 45 -7.60 26.02 -10.54
C LEU A 45 -7.91 24.58 -10.96
N CYS A 46 -9.14 24.11 -10.74
CA CYS A 46 -9.60 22.79 -11.16
C CYS A 46 -9.50 22.65 -12.68
N THR A 47 -10.02 23.60 -13.45
CA THR A 47 -9.96 23.56 -14.92
C THR A 47 -8.53 23.57 -15.43
N ALA A 48 -7.66 24.45 -14.92
CA ALA A 48 -6.27 24.50 -15.32
C ALA A 48 -5.54 23.18 -14.98
N LEU A 49 -5.78 22.62 -13.79
CA LEU A 49 -5.15 21.38 -13.36
C LEU A 49 -5.66 20.18 -14.17
N SER A 50 -6.95 20.13 -14.52
CA SER A 50 -7.52 19.14 -15.44
C SER A 50 -6.86 19.19 -16.82
N GLN A 51 -6.60 20.38 -17.35
CA GLN A 51 -5.86 20.51 -18.61
C GLN A 51 -4.44 19.95 -18.48
N VAL A 52 -3.72 20.28 -17.41
CA VAL A 52 -2.39 19.69 -17.16
C VAL A 52 -2.47 18.17 -16.98
N ALA A 53 -3.55 17.68 -16.37
CA ALA A 53 -3.73 16.28 -16.05
C ALA A 53 -3.79 15.37 -17.27
N LEU A 54 -4.38 15.85 -18.37
CA LEU A 54 -4.45 15.13 -19.64
C LEU A 54 -3.07 14.96 -20.31
N TYR A 55 -2.06 15.74 -19.89
CA TYR A 55 -0.73 15.80 -20.54
C TYR A 55 0.40 15.13 -19.78
N HIS A 56 0.10 14.47 -18.67
CA HIS A 56 1.13 14.01 -17.73
C HIS A 56 2.27 13.22 -18.40
N PHE A 57 1.96 12.44 -19.44
CA PHE A 57 2.91 11.59 -20.17
C PHE A 57 3.53 12.26 -21.42
N VAL A 58 2.98 13.39 -21.89
CA VAL A 58 3.34 13.99 -23.19
C VAL A 58 4.27 15.21 -23.03
N VAL A 59 4.42 15.75 -21.82
CA VAL A 59 5.32 16.89 -21.59
C VAL A 59 6.76 16.49 -21.93
N SER A 60 7.29 17.10 -23.00
CA SER A 60 8.63 16.83 -23.50
C SER A 60 9.71 17.21 -22.48
N LYS A 61 10.89 16.56 -22.58
CA LYS A 61 12.05 16.80 -21.70
C LYS A 61 12.41 18.29 -21.50
N PRO A 62 12.32 19.19 -22.50
CA PRO A 62 12.57 20.63 -22.33
C PRO A 62 11.73 21.32 -21.26
N HIS A 63 10.57 20.75 -20.90
CA HIS A 63 9.65 21.34 -19.92
C HIS A 63 9.61 20.58 -18.59
N ALA A 64 10.59 19.71 -18.33
CA ALA A 64 10.69 18.98 -17.07
C ALA A 64 10.77 19.94 -15.87
N ALA A 65 11.54 21.03 -15.97
CA ALA A 65 11.74 21.98 -14.88
C ALA A 65 10.44 22.65 -14.42
N ILE A 66 9.64 23.21 -15.33
CA ILE A 66 8.38 23.89 -14.98
C ILE A 66 7.32 22.91 -14.45
N ARG A 67 7.36 21.65 -14.92
CA ARG A 67 6.50 20.58 -14.40
C ARG A 67 6.87 20.22 -12.96
N ASP A 68 8.16 20.15 -12.66
CA ASP A 68 8.66 19.83 -11.33
C ASP A 68 8.43 20.99 -10.35
N GLU A 69 8.53 22.23 -10.82
CA GLU A 69 8.09 23.42 -10.08
C GLU A 69 6.59 23.34 -9.75
N LEU A 70 5.74 22.95 -10.71
CA LEU A 70 4.30 22.79 -10.45
C LEU A 70 4.02 21.70 -9.41
N ARG A 71 4.73 20.57 -9.48
CA ARG A 71 4.61 19.49 -8.50
C ARG A 71 4.99 19.98 -7.11
N ALA A 72 6.10 20.71 -6.99
CA ALA A 72 6.53 21.31 -5.73
C ALA A 72 5.51 22.33 -5.20
N SER A 73 4.94 23.20 -6.05
CA SER A 73 3.91 24.17 -5.65
C SER A 73 2.62 23.50 -5.19
N LEU A 74 2.14 22.48 -5.91
CA LEU A 74 0.96 21.70 -5.50
C LEU A 74 1.21 20.98 -4.17
N TYR A 75 2.39 20.38 -4.03
CA TYR A 75 2.78 19.71 -2.80
C TYR A 75 2.83 20.69 -1.63
N ALA A 76 3.47 21.85 -1.80
CA ALA A 76 3.54 22.90 -0.78
C ALA A 76 2.14 23.41 -0.40
N PHE A 77 1.23 23.57 -1.37
CA PHE A 77 -0.16 23.94 -1.10
C PHE A 77 -0.86 22.91 -0.19
N ILE A 78 -0.72 21.61 -0.47
CA ILE A 78 -1.36 20.57 0.35
C ILE A 78 -0.70 20.46 1.72
N THR A 79 0.62 20.56 1.79
CA THR A 79 1.39 20.16 2.99
C THR A 79 1.78 21.30 3.91
N ILE A 80 1.53 22.56 3.53
CA ILE A 80 1.79 23.70 4.41
C ILE A 80 0.90 23.66 5.67
N PRO A 81 1.46 23.84 6.89
CA PRO A 81 0.69 23.89 8.13
C PRO A 81 -0.37 24.98 8.12
N ARG A 82 -1.60 24.61 8.48
CA ARG A 82 -2.72 25.55 8.65
C ARG A 82 -3.41 25.33 9.98
N THR A 83 -3.75 26.43 10.64
CA THR A 83 -4.80 26.40 11.68
C THR A 83 -6.16 26.15 11.03
N ASP A 84 -7.15 25.69 11.79
CA ASP A 84 -8.51 25.50 11.27
C ASP A 84 -9.12 26.79 10.71
N GLY A 85 -8.80 27.93 11.34
CA GLY A 85 -9.19 29.25 10.86
C GLY A 85 -8.56 29.59 9.51
N GLN A 86 -7.26 29.31 9.33
CA GLN A 86 -6.58 29.50 8.05
C GLN A 86 -7.12 28.56 6.97
N LEU A 87 -7.35 27.28 7.27
CA LEU A 87 -7.91 26.33 6.30
C LEU A 87 -9.31 26.76 5.86
N LYS A 88 -10.17 27.15 6.81
CA LYS A 88 -11.51 27.69 6.51
C LYS A 88 -11.43 28.95 5.65
N ALA A 89 -10.52 29.87 5.96
CA ALA A 89 -10.30 31.07 5.16
C ALA A 89 -9.83 30.73 3.74
N THR A 90 -8.88 29.79 3.59
CA THR A 90 -8.43 29.29 2.27
C THR A 90 -9.59 28.69 1.48
N ILE A 91 -10.44 27.85 2.08
CA ILE A 91 -11.60 27.26 1.40
C ILE A 91 -12.61 28.34 0.98
N GLN A 92 -12.89 29.31 1.84
CA GLN A 92 -13.79 30.43 1.52
C GLN A 92 -13.23 31.31 0.39
N GLN A 93 -11.93 31.55 0.39
CA GLN A 93 -11.24 32.30 -0.66
C GLN A 93 -11.30 31.56 -2.00
N LEU A 94 -11.02 30.26 -2.00
CA LEU A 94 -11.10 29.42 -3.20
C LEU A 94 -12.55 29.32 -3.72
N GLY A 95 -13.55 29.39 -2.84
CA GLY A 95 -14.96 29.42 -3.23
C GLY A 95 -15.43 30.71 -3.88
N LYS A 96 -14.65 31.80 -3.85
CA LYS A 96 -15.02 33.10 -4.40
C LYS A 96 -14.21 33.40 -5.66
N CYS A 97 -14.88 33.61 -6.79
CA CYS A 97 -14.22 34.17 -7.96
C CYS A 97 -13.95 35.67 -7.73
N SER A 98 -12.69 36.10 -7.85
CA SER A 98 -12.33 37.51 -7.81
C SER A 98 -12.27 38.09 -9.23
N SER A 99 -12.42 39.41 -9.36
CA SER A 99 -12.22 40.11 -10.64
C SER A 99 -10.82 39.87 -11.23
N SER A 100 -9.80 39.70 -10.38
CA SER A 100 -8.45 39.34 -10.82
C SER A 100 -8.37 37.95 -11.47
N CYS A 101 -9.27 37.03 -11.11
CA CYS A 101 -9.34 35.69 -11.69
C CYS A 101 -9.83 35.75 -13.14
N HIS A 102 -10.88 36.54 -13.41
CA HIS A 102 -11.41 36.77 -14.75
C HIS A 102 -10.42 37.47 -15.69
N LEU A 103 -9.61 38.39 -15.17
CA LEU A 103 -8.59 39.10 -15.95
C LEU A 103 -7.38 38.22 -16.25
N ALA A 104 -6.92 37.43 -15.27
CA ALA A 104 -5.69 36.64 -15.40
C ALA A 104 -5.88 35.42 -16.31
N ALA A 105 -7.08 34.81 -16.31
CA ALA A 105 -7.30 33.59 -17.08
C ALA A 105 -8.78 33.33 -17.44
N PRO A 106 -9.41 34.17 -18.28
CA PRO A 106 -10.81 33.99 -18.67
C PRO A 106 -11.07 32.60 -19.29
N ARG A 107 -10.08 32.04 -20.00
CA ARG A 107 -10.15 30.69 -20.58
C ARG A 107 -10.37 29.54 -19.59
N PHE A 108 -10.00 29.69 -18.31
CA PHE A 108 -10.18 28.61 -17.32
C PHE A 108 -11.55 28.66 -16.62
N HIS A 109 -12.36 29.71 -16.87
CA HIS A 109 -13.75 29.80 -16.43
C HIS A 109 -14.76 29.36 -17.51
N LEU A 110 -14.38 29.41 -18.80
CA LEU A 110 -15.31 29.14 -19.90
C LEU A 110 -15.72 27.67 -20.03
N GLY A 111 -14.94 26.74 -19.47
CA GLY A 111 -15.15 25.30 -19.65
C GLY A 111 -16.39 24.72 -18.94
N ILE A 112 -16.98 25.44 -17.98
CA ILE A 112 -17.95 24.85 -17.04
C ILE A 112 -19.34 25.48 -17.12
N ALA A 113 -19.52 26.61 -17.81
CA ALA A 113 -20.85 27.11 -18.17
C ALA A 113 -21.69 26.07 -18.96
N GLN A 114 -21.07 24.99 -19.45
CA GLN A 114 -21.69 23.88 -20.15
C GLN A 114 -21.89 22.60 -19.32
N SER A 115 -21.42 22.54 -18.06
CA SER A 115 -21.62 21.35 -17.24
C SER A 115 -23.08 21.20 -16.85
N LYS A 116 -23.65 20.00 -17.04
CA LYS A 116 -25.06 19.72 -16.76
C LYS A 116 -25.40 20.04 -15.29
N PRO A 117 -26.52 20.72 -15.02
CA PRO A 117 -27.03 20.88 -13.65
C PRO A 117 -27.26 19.49 -13.02
N GLY A 118 -26.76 19.26 -11.81
CA GLY A 118 -26.95 18.02 -11.04
C GLY A 118 -25.69 17.36 -10.49
N ILE A 119 -24.48 17.81 -10.84
CA ILE A 119 -23.24 17.39 -10.18
C ILE A 119 -22.85 18.48 -9.17
N GLU A 120 -23.44 18.43 -7.98
CA GLU A 120 -23.22 19.39 -6.88
C GLU A 120 -21.87 19.20 -6.16
N LYS A 121 -20.85 18.61 -6.81
CA LYS A 121 -19.52 18.60 -6.22
C LYS A 121 -18.95 20.01 -6.30
N SER A 122 -18.52 20.54 -5.15
CA SER A 122 -17.81 21.80 -5.10
C SER A 122 -16.55 21.71 -5.98
N PHE A 123 -16.28 22.73 -6.81
CA PHE A 123 -15.03 22.80 -7.58
C PHE A 123 -13.78 22.65 -6.70
N MET A 124 -13.89 23.00 -5.42
CA MET A 124 -12.83 22.81 -4.44
C MET A 124 -12.53 21.33 -4.22
N GLU A 125 -13.55 20.50 -4.04
CA GLU A 125 -13.38 19.05 -3.91
C GLU A 125 -12.75 18.47 -5.18
N CYS A 126 -13.23 18.87 -6.36
CA CYS A 126 -12.66 18.45 -7.64
C CYS A 126 -11.18 18.84 -7.79
N PHE A 127 -10.82 20.09 -7.46
CA PHE A 127 -9.44 20.55 -7.45
C PHE A 127 -8.56 19.69 -6.54
N MET A 128 -9.01 19.44 -5.31
CA MET A 128 -8.27 18.63 -4.34
C MET A 128 -8.11 17.17 -4.81
N ILE A 129 -9.18 16.55 -5.34
CA ILE A 129 -9.15 15.19 -5.92
C ILE A 129 -8.07 15.09 -6.99
N ILE A 130 -8.04 16.05 -7.94
CA ILE A 130 -7.07 16.03 -9.03
C ILE A 130 -5.65 16.28 -8.50
N ALA A 131 -5.48 17.21 -7.54
CA ALA A 131 -4.18 17.49 -6.95
C ALA A 131 -3.60 16.26 -6.21
N PHE A 132 -4.41 15.60 -5.37
CA PHE A 132 -4.03 14.37 -4.68
C PHE A 132 -3.70 13.25 -5.65
N GLU A 133 -4.53 13.01 -6.66
CA GLU A 133 -4.28 11.97 -7.66
C GLU A 133 -2.97 12.21 -8.41
N LYS A 134 -2.70 13.46 -8.79
CA LYS A 134 -1.46 13.80 -9.52
C LYS A 134 -0.22 13.67 -8.67
N LEU A 135 -0.24 14.11 -7.43
CA LEU A 135 0.91 13.92 -6.55
C LEU A 135 1.09 12.44 -6.20
N SER A 136 0.01 11.69 -5.97
CA SER A 136 0.07 10.24 -5.76
C SER A 136 0.73 9.53 -6.94
N MET A 137 0.33 9.87 -8.17
CA MET A 137 0.91 9.30 -9.39
C MET A 137 2.41 9.59 -9.48
N VAL A 138 2.82 10.85 -9.26
CA VAL A 138 4.23 11.24 -9.28
C VAL A 138 5.03 10.48 -8.22
N LEU A 139 4.53 10.41 -6.99
CA LEU A 139 5.20 9.70 -5.91
C LEU A 139 5.28 8.19 -6.19
N ASN A 140 4.24 7.57 -6.75
CA ASN A 140 4.27 6.16 -7.09
C ASN A 140 5.25 5.85 -8.23
N LEU A 141 5.40 6.74 -9.21
CA LEU A 141 6.37 6.59 -10.31
C LEU A 141 7.81 6.98 -9.94
N THR A 142 7.99 7.71 -8.83
CA THR A 142 9.30 8.13 -8.37
C THR A 142 9.99 6.95 -7.70
N ASN A 143 11.03 6.34 -8.29
CA ASN A 143 11.84 5.30 -7.63
C ASN A 143 12.21 5.70 -6.19
N THR A 144 12.48 4.74 -5.32
CA THR A 144 12.88 4.96 -3.92
C THR A 144 13.91 6.07 -3.86
N ILE A 145 13.62 7.15 -3.12
CA ILE A 145 14.49 8.32 -3.01
C ILE A 145 15.70 7.87 -2.20
N HIS A 146 16.65 7.22 -2.88
CA HIS A 146 17.92 6.86 -2.30
C HIS A 146 18.58 8.14 -1.83
N LEU A 147 18.94 8.20 -0.55
CA LEU A 147 19.70 9.30 0.03
C LEU A 147 21.15 9.37 -0.51
N LEU A 148 21.48 8.53 -1.50
CA LEU A 148 22.76 8.55 -2.18
C LEU A 148 22.96 9.87 -2.94
N LYS A 149 24.19 10.39 -2.89
CA LYS A 149 24.70 11.70 -3.33
C LYS A 149 24.39 12.14 -4.77
N ARG A 150 23.59 11.40 -5.54
CA ARG A 150 23.23 11.77 -6.90
C ARG A 150 21.94 12.60 -6.87
N GLN A 151 22.09 13.91 -7.04
CA GLN A 151 20.96 14.81 -7.21
C GLN A 151 20.07 14.30 -8.36
N ARG A 152 18.81 14.03 -8.06
CA ARG A 152 17.82 13.69 -9.08
C ARG A 152 17.54 14.92 -9.94
N LYS A 153 17.25 14.68 -11.22
CA LYS A 153 16.86 15.74 -12.15
C LYS A 153 15.39 16.14 -12.05
N SER A 154 14.59 15.41 -11.25
CA SER A 154 13.16 15.66 -11.12
C SER A 154 12.67 15.60 -9.69
N TRP A 155 11.63 16.37 -9.39
CA TRP A 155 10.97 16.40 -8.09
C TRP A 155 10.24 15.06 -7.79
N PRO A 156 10.27 14.56 -6.55
CA PRO A 156 11.07 15.06 -5.42
C PRO A 156 12.56 14.74 -5.60
N THR A 157 13.40 15.73 -5.31
CA THR A 157 14.87 15.65 -5.42
C THR A 157 15.53 15.20 -4.11
N SER A 158 14.86 15.46 -2.98
CA SER A 158 15.34 15.13 -1.64
C SER A 158 14.19 14.78 -0.70
N MET A 159 14.50 14.20 0.46
CA MET A 159 13.49 14.01 1.52
C MET A 159 12.95 15.32 2.10
N SER A 160 13.75 16.40 2.08
CA SER A 160 13.30 17.72 2.51
C SER A 160 12.21 18.30 1.62
N ASP A 161 12.12 17.85 0.36
CA ASP A 161 11.02 18.23 -0.54
C ASP A 161 9.69 17.60 -0.12
N LEU A 162 9.74 16.43 0.54
CA LEU A 162 8.56 15.71 1.05
C LEU A 162 8.26 16.05 2.53
N LEU A 163 9.27 16.40 3.32
CA LEU A 163 9.10 16.72 4.74
C LEU A 163 9.57 18.14 5.07
N PRO A 164 9.15 19.19 4.33
CA PRO A 164 9.68 20.54 4.52
C PRO A 164 9.36 21.14 5.90
N PHE A 165 8.32 20.64 6.56
CA PHE A 165 7.88 21.06 7.90
C PHE A 165 7.95 19.93 8.94
N GLY A 166 8.60 18.81 8.60
CA GLY A 166 8.64 17.59 9.41
C GLY A 166 7.41 16.68 9.27
N PRO A 167 7.51 15.44 9.77
CA PRO A 167 6.50 14.41 9.60
C PRO A 167 5.18 14.72 10.32
N ASP A 168 5.23 15.24 11.55
CA ASP A 168 4.02 15.51 12.35
C ASP A 168 3.11 16.54 11.68
N LYS A 169 3.71 17.62 11.18
CA LYS A 169 2.97 18.68 10.48
C LYS A 169 2.40 18.20 9.16
N LEU A 170 3.16 17.39 8.40
CA LEU A 170 2.65 16.77 7.19
C LEU A 170 1.40 15.93 7.48
N VAL A 171 1.49 15.02 8.45
CA VAL A 171 0.38 14.10 8.78
C VAL A 171 -0.84 14.84 9.32
N ALA A 172 -0.63 15.80 10.22
CA ALA A 172 -1.72 16.62 10.75
C ALA A 172 -2.49 17.32 9.60
N ASN A 173 -1.78 17.87 8.61
CA ASN A 173 -2.41 18.51 7.46
C ASN A 173 -3.14 17.49 6.55
N LEU A 174 -2.60 16.28 6.37
CA LEU A 174 -3.30 15.23 5.60
C LEU A 174 -4.63 14.85 6.25
N VAL A 175 -4.65 14.68 7.57
CA VAL A 175 -5.88 14.41 8.33
C VAL A 175 -6.84 15.59 8.26
N GLN A 176 -6.34 16.82 8.37
CA GLN A 176 -7.16 18.04 8.26
C GLN A 176 -7.84 18.16 6.89
N TRP A 177 -7.10 17.92 5.80
CA TRP A 177 -7.69 17.92 4.45
C TRP A 177 -8.70 16.78 4.26
N TYR A 178 -8.42 15.60 4.80
CA TYR A 178 -9.34 14.46 4.73
C TYR A 178 -10.66 14.76 5.45
N HIS A 179 -10.64 15.41 6.61
CA HIS A 179 -11.87 15.82 7.30
C HIS A 179 -12.72 16.80 6.48
N MET A 180 -12.08 17.65 5.67
CA MET A 180 -12.81 18.57 4.79
C MET A 180 -13.30 17.88 3.51
N PHE A 181 -12.53 16.95 2.97
CA PHE A 181 -12.79 16.26 1.69
C PHE A 181 -12.46 14.77 1.83
N PRO A 182 -13.37 13.96 2.42
CA PRO A 182 -13.14 12.54 2.67
C PRO A 182 -13.23 11.75 1.36
N THR A 183 -12.12 11.75 0.61
CA THR A 183 -12.05 11.17 -0.73
C THR A 183 -11.02 10.04 -0.80
N PRO A 184 -11.23 9.00 -1.62
CA PRO A 184 -10.25 7.93 -1.81
C PRO A 184 -8.89 8.45 -2.32
N GLN A 185 -8.85 9.60 -3.01
CA GLN A 185 -7.61 10.20 -3.50
C GLN A 185 -6.76 10.78 -2.37
N ALA A 186 -7.36 11.36 -1.33
CA ALA A 186 -6.62 11.79 -0.13
C ALA A 186 -6.00 10.59 0.60
N VAL A 187 -6.73 9.47 0.67
CA VAL A 187 -6.23 8.21 1.23
C VAL A 187 -5.07 7.64 0.39
N ARG A 188 -5.22 7.61 -0.93
CA ARG A 188 -4.18 7.17 -1.87
C ARG A 188 -2.91 8.01 -1.77
N PHE A 189 -3.06 9.32 -1.64
CA PHE A 189 -1.93 10.23 -1.46
C PHE A 189 -1.20 9.97 -0.15
N SER A 190 -1.95 9.77 0.93
CA SER A 190 -1.37 9.41 2.24
C SER A 190 -0.62 8.07 2.18
N LEU A 191 -1.14 7.09 1.45
CA LEU A 191 -0.42 5.84 1.18
C LEU A 191 0.85 6.05 0.36
N ALA A 192 0.84 6.93 -0.65
CA ALA A 192 2.03 7.26 -1.43
C ALA A 192 3.11 7.95 -0.57
N ILE A 193 2.70 8.84 0.35
CA ILE A 193 3.59 9.42 1.36
C ILE A 193 4.21 8.35 2.25
N LEU A 194 3.38 7.46 2.80
CA LEU A 194 3.84 6.35 3.66
C LEU A 194 4.87 5.48 2.93
N LYS A 195 4.58 5.08 1.68
CA LYS A 195 5.49 4.26 0.86
C LYS A 195 6.84 4.94 0.62
N ARG A 196 6.88 6.26 0.49
CA ARG A 196 8.11 7.01 0.17
C ARG A 196 8.89 7.50 1.37
N CYS A 197 8.20 7.87 2.44
CA CYS A 197 8.83 8.39 3.66
C CYS A 197 9.07 7.27 4.70
N GLY A 198 8.31 6.18 4.63
CA GLY A 198 8.48 4.96 5.43
C GLY A 198 8.64 5.27 6.92
N PRO A 199 9.73 4.78 7.57
CA PRO A 199 10.01 4.99 8.99
C PRO A 199 9.95 6.43 9.48
N LEU A 200 10.16 7.42 8.62
CA LEU A 200 10.16 8.83 9.01
C LEU A 200 8.77 9.34 9.39
N VAL A 201 7.70 8.72 8.91
CA VAL A 201 6.32 9.16 9.16
C VAL A 201 5.51 8.21 10.03
N TYR A 202 6.02 7.03 10.40
CA TYR A 202 5.24 6.04 11.14
C TYR A 202 4.74 6.52 12.51
N HIS A 203 5.56 7.23 13.28
CA HIS A 203 5.10 7.80 14.55
C HIS A 203 4.00 8.83 14.34
N ALA A 204 4.20 9.77 13.42
CA ALA A 204 3.18 10.77 13.09
C ALA A 204 1.86 10.13 12.61
N PHE A 205 1.94 9.07 11.78
CA PHE A 205 0.76 8.31 11.33
C PHE A 205 0.05 7.61 12.49
N ARG A 206 0.79 6.99 13.41
CA ARG A 206 0.23 6.35 14.61
C ARG A 206 -0.43 7.39 15.52
N ASP A 207 0.28 8.47 15.82
CA ASP A 207 -0.14 9.45 16.82
C ASP A 207 -1.36 10.27 16.34
N ALA A 208 -1.48 10.49 15.03
CA ALA A 208 -2.64 11.11 14.41
C ALA A 208 -3.75 10.11 14.01
N ASP A 209 -3.64 8.84 14.43
CA ASP A 209 -4.60 7.78 14.17
C ASP A 209 -4.99 7.58 12.69
N VAL A 210 -4.02 7.75 11.79
CA VAL A 210 -4.24 7.74 10.33
C VAL A 210 -4.83 6.42 9.86
N SER A 211 -4.41 5.29 10.44
CA SER A 211 -4.94 3.96 10.12
C SER A 211 -6.46 3.91 10.29
N ASN A 212 -6.97 4.39 11.43
CA ASN A 212 -8.41 4.38 11.68
C ASN A 212 -9.13 5.41 10.84
N ILE A 213 -8.65 6.66 10.79
CA ILE A 213 -9.36 7.74 10.10
C ILE A 213 -9.41 7.50 8.58
N LEU A 214 -8.25 7.31 7.94
CA LEU A 214 -8.15 7.31 6.47
C LEU A 214 -8.39 5.94 5.86
N PHE A 215 -8.03 4.84 6.54
CA PHE A 215 -8.08 3.51 5.94
C PHE A 215 -9.27 2.69 6.44
N ILE A 216 -9.49 2.61 7.75
CA ILE A 216 -10.57 1.76 8.31
C ILE A 216 -11.92 2.47 8.18
N ASN A 217 -12.06 3.65 8.77
CA ASN A 217 -13.32 4.40 8.80
C ASN A 217 -13.74 4.82 7.39
N HIS A 218 -12.81 5.27 6.53
CA HIS A 218 -13.17 5.59 5.15
C HIS A 218 -13.68 4.38 4.37
N THR A 219 -13.02 3.22 4.50
CA THR A 219 -13.50 2.00 3.85
C THR A 219 -14.87 1.61 4.37
N ARG A 220 -15.13 1.79 5.67
CA ARG A 220 -16.45 1.58 6.25
C ARG A 220 -17.50 2.53 5.66
N ILE A 221 -17.21 3.83 5.55
CA ILE A 221 -18.10 4.81 4.91
C ILE A 221 -18.42 4.38 3.47
N MET A 222 -17.44 3.91 2.70
CA MET A 222 -17.67 3.42 1.34
C MET A 222 -18.54 2.15 1.31
N VAL A 223 -18.42 1.27 2.30
CA VAL A 223 -19.36 0.13 2.45
C VAL A 223 -20.78 0.64 2.70
N ASP A 224 -20.97 1.59 3.62
CA ASP A 224 -22.28 2.12 3.95
C ASP A 224 -22.92 2.87 2.78
N GLU A 225 -22.14 3.64 2.02
CA GLU A 225 -22.59 4.32 0.80
C GLU A 225 -23.00 3.34 -0.29
N MET A 226 -22.23 2.27 -0.51
CA MET A 226 -22.58 1.20 -1.45
C MET A 226 -23.90 0.52 -1.07
N LEU A 227 -24.18 0.37 0.23
CA LEU A 227 -25.44 -0.22 0.71
C LEU A 227 -26.62 0.75 0.69
N ALA A 228 -26.36 2.06 0.81
CA ALA A 228 -27.38 3.10 0.71
C ALA A 228 -27.76 3.41 -0.74
N ALA A 229 -26.93 3.01 -1.71
CA ALA A 229 -27.18 3.21 -3.13
C ALA A 229 -28.46 2.47 -3.57
N SER A 230 -29.47 3.26 -3.98
CA SER A 230 -30.80 2.74 -4.33
C SER A 230 -31.03 2.59 -5.82
N THR A 231 -30.15 3.14 -6.66
CA THR A 231 -30.28 3.09 -8.13
C THR A 231 -29.03 2.48 -8.79
N PRO A 232 -29.16 1.82 -9.96
CA PRO A 232 -28.02 1.29 -10.70
C PRO A 232 -26.95 2.34 -11.03
N ASN A 233 -27.36 3.57 -11.38
CA ASN A 233 -26.43 4.66 -11.68
C ASN A 233 -25.62 5.09 -10.46
N MET A 234 -26.23 5.13 -9.27
CA MET A 234 -25.52 5.41 -8.02
C MET A 234 -24.55 4.28 -7.68
N ILE A 235 -24.99 3.03 -7.79
CA ILE A 235 -24.14 1.85 -7.56
C ILE A 235 -22.93 1.92 -8.48
N PHE A 236 -23.11 2.18 -9.77
CA PHE A 236 -22.02 2.33 -10.75
C PHE A 236 -21.06 3.48 -10.42
N ALA A 237 -21.56 4.64 -10.01
CA ALA A 237 -20.72 5.79 -9.67
C ALA A 237 -19.92 5.60 -8.37
N LEU A 238 -20.50 4.93 -7.37
CA LEU A 238 -19.85 4.58 -6.12
C LEU A 238 -18.89 3.40 -6.28
N SER A 239 -19.18 2.54 -7.24
CA SER A 239 -18.48 1.31 -7.53
C SER A 239 -16.97 1.53 -7.76
N GLU A 240 -16.64 2.51 -8.61
CA GLU A 240 -15.26 2.89 -8.89
C GLU A 240 -14.56 3.49 -7.67
N GLN A 241 -15.27 4.30 -6.88
CA GLN A 241 -14.72 4.92 -5.67
C GLN A 241 -14.44 3.86 -4.60
N TYR A 242 -15.39 2.96 -4.39
CA TYR A 242 -15.27 1.80 -3.51
C TYR A 242 -14.09 0.92 -3.92
N SER A 243 -13.98 0.55 -5.19
CA SER A 243 -12.88 -0.27 -5.71
C SER A 243 -11.51 0.37 -5.44
N ASN A 244 -11.37 1.66 -5.75
CA ASN A 244 -10.14 2.41 -5.46
C ASN A 244 -9.82 2.43 -3.96
N GLN A 245 -10.84 2.58 -3.11
CA GLN A 245 -10.64 2.58 -1.67
C GLN A 245 -10.25 1.20 -1.14
N VAL A 246 -10.86 0.11 -1.64
CA VAL A 246 -10.48 -1.26 -1.29
C VAL A 246 -9.00 -1.51 -1.64
N ILE A 247 -8.55 -1.07 -2.82
CA ILE A 247 -7.14 -1.15 -3.21
C ILE A 247 -6.24 -0.40 -2.23
N ASN A 248 -6.60 0.82 -1.85
CA ASN A 248 -5.82 1.62 -0.91
C ASN A 248 -5.76 0.97 0.47
N PHE A 249 -6.89 0.47 0.97
CA PHE A 249 -7.00 -0.24 2.24
C PHE A 249 -6.10 -1.49 2.25
N LEU A 250 -6.24 -2.36 1.25
CA LEU A 250 -5.47 -3.60 1.15
C LEU A 250 -3.98 -3.29 1.03
N ARG A 251 -3.58 -2.34 0.17
CA ARG A 251 -2.17 -1.95 -0.01
C ARG A 251 -1.56 -1.32 1.23
N PHE A 252 -2.32 -0.51 1.97
CA PHE A 252 -1.86 0.07 3.24
C PHE A 252 -1.54 -1.01 4.26
N PHE A 253 -2.48 -1.90 4.56
CA PHE A 253 -2.24 -2.93 5.55
C PHE A 253 -1.21 -3.95 5.09
N LYS A 254 -1.15 -4.28 3.80
CA LYS A 254 -0.10 -5.11 3.21
C LYS A 254 1.29 -4.47 3.34
N HIS A 255 1.37 -3.15 3.25
CA HIS A 255 2.60 -2.41 3.51
C HIS A 255 2.99 -2.48 4.99
N LEU A 256 2.04 -2.26 5.91
CA LEU A 256 2.27 -2.31 7.37
C LEU A 256 2.67 -3.70 7.88
N ILE A 257 2.01 -4.72 7.36
CA ILE A 257 2.24 -6.12 7.72
C ILE A 257 3.49 -6.68 7.03
N GLY A 258 4.04 -5.95 6.05
CA GLY A 258 4.99 -6.49 5.10
C GLY A 258 4.36 -7.59 4.26
N TYR A 259 4.85 -7.75 3.02
CA TYR A 259 4.48 -8.91 2.21
C TYR A 259 4.82 -10.22 2.93
N ASP A 260 5.88 -10.18 3.73
CA ASP A 260 6.55 -11.30 4.32
C ASP A 260 6.94 -11.02 5.80
N ASN A 261 6.18 -10.32 6.64
CA ASN A 261 6.51 -10.23 8.09
C ASN A 261 5.40 -9.62 8.98
N VAL A 262 4.24 -10.28 9.10
CA VAL A 262 3.13 -9.81 9.98
C VAL A 262 3.55 -9.58 11.43
N TYR A 263 4.64 -10.23 11.84
CA TYR A 263 5.11 -10.27 13.22
C TYR A 263 6.31 -9.37 13.48
N LYS A 264 6.87 -8.69 12.46
CA LYS A 264 7.79 -7.57 12.70
C LYS A 264 6.99 -6.29 12.60
N PRO A 265 6.53 -5.72 13.73
CA PRO A 265 5.94 -4.39 13.71
C PRO A 265 6.91 -3.46 12.99
N VAL A 266 6.35 -2.62 12.14
CA VAL A 266 7.18 -1.70 11.37
C VAL A 266 7.96 -0.86 12.35
N SER A 267 9.28 -0.86 12.20
CA SER A 267 10.14 -0.13 13.13
C SER A 267 10.30 1.30 12.63
N SER A 268 10.20 2.25 13.54
CA SER A 268 10.61 3.64 13.34
C SER A 268 12.13 3.75 13.12
N VAL A 269 12.59 4.97 12.83
CA VAL A 269 14.03 5.28 12.65
C VAL A 269 14.87 4.92 13.88
N ASP A 270 14.31 4.99 15.10
CA ASP A 270 15.00 4.61 16.34
C ASP A 270 14.92 3.10 16.65
N GLY A 271 14.25 2.32 15.80
CA GLY A 271 14.06 0.88 15.96
C GLY A 271 12.94 0.50 16.93
N THR A 272 12.13 1.46 17.39
CA THR A 272 10.95 1.13 18.21
C THR A 272 9.83 0.53 17.34
N PRO A 273 9.21 -0.58 17.79
CA PRO A 273 7.99 -1.10 17.18
C PRO A 273 6.90 -0.04 17.10
N VAL A 274 6.49 0.33 15.89
CA VAL A 274 5.30 1.16 15.67
C VAL A 274 4.16 0.25 15.22
N SER A 275 3.30 -0.10 16.17
CA SER A 275 2.07 -0.80 15.83
C SER A 275 0.99 0.21 15.47
N MET A 276 0.87 0.48 14.16
CA MET A 276 -0.20 1.30 13.56
C MET A 276 -1.56 0.58 13.52
N MET A 277 -1.66 -0.66 14.01
CA MET A 277 -2.87 -1.48 13.99
C MET A 277 -3.43 -1.80 15.37
N THR A 278 -2.74 -1.40 16.46
CA THR A 278 -3.11 -1.80 17.82
C THR A 278 -4.54 -1.41 18.15
N GLY A 279 -5.37 -2.40 18.49
CA GLY A 279 -6.78 -2.21 18.84
C GLY A 279 -7.73 -2.08 17.65
N ALA A 280 -7.21 -2.13 16.42
CA ALA A 280 -7.98 -2.03 15.19
C ALA A 280 -8.09 -3.37 14.43
N GLU A 281 -7.47 -4.42 14.94
CA GLU A 281 -7.32 -5.72 14.27
C GLU A 281 -8.68 -6.34 13.93
N THR A 282 -9.59 -6.34 14.90
CA THR A 282 -10.96 -6.84 14.74
C THR A 282 -11.69 -6.12 13.60
N LYS A 283 -11.60 -4.78 13.55
CA LYS A 283 -12.24 -3.96 12.51
C LYS A 283 -11.65 -4.24 11.13
N ILE A 284 -10.33 -4.44 11.03
CA ILE A 284 -9.68 -4.75 9.75
C ILE A 284 -10.17 -6.10 9.22
N VAL A 285 -10.23 -7.14 10.07
CA VAL A 285 -10.75 -8.47 9.69
C VAL A 285 -12.23 -8.39 9.28
N GLN A 286 -13.05 -7.65 10.02
CA GLN A 286 -14.44 -7.38 9.67
C GLN A 286 -14.57 -6.67 8.31
N LEU A 287 -13.77 -5.64 8.03
CA LEU A 287 -13.79 -4.96 6.74
C LEU A 287 -13.37 -5.90 5.60
N CYS A 288 -12.36 -6.74 5.77
CA CYS A 288 -12.02 -7.75 4.77
C CYS A 288 -13.20 -8.69 4.48
N SER A 289 -13.97 -9.07 5.51
CA SER A 289 -15.19 -9.86 5.35
C SER A 289 -16.26 -9.12 4.56
N LEU A 290 -16.55 -7.86 4.91
CA LEU A 290 -17.52 -7.01 4.17
C LEU A 290 -17.10 -6.81 2.71
N ILE A 291 -15.79 -6.63 2.46
CA ILE A 291 -15.24 -6.55 1.10
C ILE A 291 -15.53 -7.83 0.31
N CYS A 292 -15.31 -9.01 0.90
CA CYS A 292 -15.62 -10.28 0.25
C CYS A 292 -17.12 -10.44 -0.04
N TYR A 293 -18.01 -10.03 0.87
CA TYR A 293 -19.46 -10.08 0.63
C TYR A 293 -19.89 -9.17 -0.53
N ILE A 294 -19.44 -7.91 -0.54
CA ILE A 294 -19.74 -6.96 -1.63
C ILE A 294 -19.16 -7.45 -2.96
N ALA A 295 -17.91 -7.93 -2.96
CA ALA A 295 -17.25 -8.46 -4.14
C ALA A 295 -17.92 -9.73 -4.71
N SER A 296 -18.65 -10.47 -3.87
CA SER A 296 -19.40 -11.68 -4.28
C SER A 296 -20.82 -11.36 -4.78
N SER A 297 -21.20 -10.08 -4.82
CA SER A 297 -22.48 -9.63 -5.38
C SER A 297 -22.56 -9.94 -6.89
N PRO A 298 -23.70 -10.47 -7.38
CA PRO A 298 -23.94 -10.66 -8.81
C PRO A 298 -23.95 -9.35 -9.64
N HIS A 299 -24.21 -8.21 -9.01
CA HIS A 299 -24.17 -6.91 -9.68
C HIS A 299 -22.74 -6.43 -9.90
N VAL A 300 -21.88 -6.67 -8.91
CA VAL A 300 -20.46 -6.31 -8.95
C VAL A 300 -19.72 -7.18 -9.98
N ASP A 301 -20.04 -8.48 -10.06
CA ASP A 301 -19.47 -9.42 -11.04
C ASP A 301 -19.77 -9.06 -12.52
N LYS A 302 -20.91 -8.42 -12.78
CA LYS A 302 -21.35 -8.06 -14.14
C LYS A 302 -20.91 -6.68 -14.62
N ASP A 303 -20.42 -5.82 -13.73
CA ASP A 303 -20.02 -4.46 -14.09
C ASP A 303 -18.61 -4.46 -14.72
N PRO A 304 -18.44 -3.98 -15.96
CA PRO A 304 -17.14 -3.92 -16.62
C PRO A 304 -16.09 -3.09 -15.87
N SER A 305 -16.50 -2.10 -15.06
CA SER A 305 -15.58 -1.28 -14.24
C SER A 305 -14.84 -2.10 -13.17
N TYR A 306 -15.37 -3.29 -12.93
CA TYR A 306 -15.14 -4.13 -11.76
C TYR A 306 -14.51 -5.46 -12.17
N GLN A 307 -14.82 -5.96 -13.38
CA GLN A 307 -14.30 -7.23 -13.91
C GLN A 307 -12.76 -7.32 -13.94
N GLU A 308 -12.03 -6.21 -14.08
CA GLU A 308 -10.57 -6.21 -14.12
C GLU A 308 -9.86 -6.22 -12.74
N GLY A 309 -10.58 -6.29 -11.61
CA GLY A 309 -9.95 -6.21 -10.29
C GLY A 309 -10.61 -6.98 -9.14
N ILE A 310 -11.90 -7.28 -9.22
CA ILE A 310 -12.65 -7.85 -8.09
C ILE A 310 -12.05 -9.17 -7.58
N SER A 311 -11.77 -10.11 -8.48
CA SER A 311 -11.26 -11.44 -8.10
C SER A 311 -9.93 -11.33 -7.34
N SER A 312 -9.09 -10.38 -7.74
CA SER A 312 -7.87 -10.01 -7.05
C SER A 312 -8.16 -9.43 -5.67
N HIS A 313 -9.11 -8.47 -5.55
CA HIS A 313 -9.46 -7.86 -4.27
C HIS A 313 -10.03 -8.84 -3.25
N THR A 314 -10.92 -9.76 -3.65
CA THR A 314 -11.45 -10.81 -2.77
C THR A 314 -10.33 -11.69 -2.25
N THR A 315 -9.41 -12.10 -3.13
CA THR A 315 -8.27 -12.92 -2.77
C THR A 315 -7.32 -12.18 -1.82
N GLU A 316 -7.00 -10.93 -2.13
CA GLU A 316 -6.14 -10.10 -1.28
C GLU A 316 -6.76 -9.80 0.09
N ALA A 317 -8.07 -9.51 0.15
CA ALA A 317 -8.80 -9.32 1.40
C ALA A 317 -8.81 -10.60 2.25
N CYS A 318 -9.02 -11.77 1.63
CA CYS A 318 -8.94 -13.06 2.30
C CYS A 318 -7.55 -13.32 2.89
N VAL A 319 -6.49 -13.10 2.09
CA VAL A 319 -5.10 -13.25 2.54
C VAL A 319 -4.78 -12.28 3.69
N LEU A 320 -5.22 -11.02 3.60
CA LEU A 320 -5.01 -10.03 4.64
C LEU A 320 -5.72 -10.41 5.95
N ALA A 321 -6.99 -10.78 5.87
CA ALA A 321 -7.78 -11.21 7.02
C ALA A 321 -7.13 -12.41 7.72
N HIS A 322 -6.74 -13.44 6.96
CA HIS A 322 -6.04 -14.61 7.50
C HIS A 322 -4.74 -14.22 8.20
N LYS A 323 -3.91 -13.36 7.57
CA LYS A 323 -2.65 -12.90 8.15
C LYS A 323 -2.86 -12.20 9.49
N ILE A 324 -3.83 -11.29 9.58
CA ILE A 324 -4.14 -10.57 10.83
C ILE A 324 -4.73 -11.53 11.87
N TYR A 325 -5.72 -12.33 11.49
CA TYR A 325 -6.37 -13.28 12.39
C TYR A 325 -5.38 -14.22 13.07
N ARG A 326 -4.39 -14.73 12.31
CA ARG A 326 -3.32 -15.59 12.84
C ARG A 326 -2.25 -14.81 13.59
N ALA A 327 -1.83 -13.64 13.09
CA ALA A 327 -0.77 -12.88 13.73
C ALA A 327 -1.13 -12.36 15.11
N PHE A 328 -2.41 -12.03 15.29
CA PHE A 328 -2.94 -11.64 16.58
C PHE A 328 -3.52 -12.81 17.35
N ARG A 329 -3.40 -14.08 16.91
CA ARG A 329 -3.86 -15.23 17.69
C ARG A 329 -5.36 -15.16 18.04
N MET A 330 -6.15 -14.55 17.16
CA MET A 330 -7.62 -14.44 17.31
C MET A 330 -8.29 -15.82 17.19
N ASP A 331 -7.56 -16.83 16.69
CA ASP A 331 -7.95 -18.23 16.68
C ASP A 331 -7.87 -18.93 18.04
N GLN A 332 -7.29 -18.29 19.06
CA GLN A 332 -7.09 -18.87 20.39
C GLN A 332 -7.99 -18.25 21.43
N ALA A 333 -8.36 -19.04 22.45
CA ALA A 333 -9.23 -18.56 23.52
C ALA A 333 -8.51 -17.52 24.42
N PRO A 334 -9.18 -16.42 24.81
CA PRO A 334 -10.51 -16.01 24.36
C PRO A 334 -10.44 -15.34 22.97
N GLY A 335 -11.00 -15.99 21.94
CA GLY A 335 -11.07 -15.46 20.59
C GLY A 335 -12.33 -14.61 20.41
N PRO A 336 -12.32 -13.58 19.55
CA PRO A 336 -13.53 -12.84 19.25
C PRO A 336 -14.47 -13.70 18.42
N ALA A 337 -15.76 -13.71 18.76
CA ALA A 337 -16.79 -14.40 17.98
C ALA A 337 -17.10 -13.59 16.71
N LEU A 338 -16.30 -13.78 15.66
CA LEU A 338 -16.43 -13.03 14.41
C LEU A 338 -17.18 -13.84 13.34
N LEU A 339 -18.28 -13.28 12.85
CA LEU A 339 -18.97 -13.78 11.65
C LEU A 339 -18.19 -13.37 10.40
N LEU A 340 -17.33 -14.25 9.88
CA LEU A 340 -16.51 -13.97 8.70
C LEU A 340 -17.13 -14.56 7.42
N HIS A 341 -16.86 -13.92 6.29
CA HIS A 341 -17.23 -14.43 4.98
C HIS A 341 -16.72 -15.86 4.78
N PRO A 342 -17.51 -16.79 4.19
CA PRO A 342 -17.13 -18.19 4.03
C PRO A 342 -15.80 -18.40 3.31
N ILE A 343 -15.45 -17.54 2.34
CA ILE A 343 -14.16 -17.61 1.62
C ILE A 343 -12.95 -17.38 2.55
N ILE A 344 -13.09 -16.53 3.56
CA ILE A 344 -12.03 -16.25 4.54
C ILE A 344 -11.87 -17.46 5.45
N VAL A 345 -12.99 -18.02 5.93
CA VAL A 345 -12.98 -19.23 6.77
C VAL A 345 -12.40 -20.42 6.01
N ALA A 346 -12.81 -20.64 4.76
CA ALA A 346 -12.29 -21.69 3.90
C ALA A 346 -10.82 -21.47 3.56
N GLY A 347 -10.42 -20.23 3.25
CA GLY A 347 -9.03 -19.84 3.00
C GLY A 347 -8.15 -20.11 4.21
N ASP A 348 -8.59 -19.73 5.41
CA ASP A 348 -7.87 -19.99 6.66
C ASP A 348 -7.70 -21.49 6.95
N ARG A 349 -8.77 -22.30 6.77
CA ARG A 349 -8.69 -23.77 6.86
C ARG A 349 -7.72 -24.36 5.83
N THR A 350 -7.75 -23.86 4.60
CA THR A 350 -6.88 -24.33 3.52
C THR A 350 -5.43 -23.93 3.77
N LEU A 351 -5.16 -22.72 4.26
CA LEU A 351 -3.81 -22.24 4.58
C LEU A 351 -3.22 -22.95 5.80
N THR A 352 -4.04 -23.26 6.81
CA THR A 352 -3.63 -24.09 7.95
C THR A 352 -3.39 -25.55 7.58
N GLN A 353 -4.16 -26.09 6.63
CA GLN A 353 -3.88 -27.42 6.08
C GLN A 353 -2.66 -27.42 5.16
N THR A 354 -2.48 -26.41 4.32
CA THR A 354 -1.33 -26.30 3.38
C THR A 354 -0.04 -25.80 4.03
N THR A 355 -0.08 -25.29 5.25
CA THR A 355 1.12 -25.19 6.11
C THR A 355 1.57 -26.57 6.62
N SER A 356 0.84 -27.65 6.32
CA SER A 356 1.38 -29.01 6.22
C SER A 356 2.14 -29.26 4.91
N GLY A 357 2.43 -28.21 4.13
CA GLY A 357 3.14 -28.28 2.86
C GLY A 357 4.41 -29.08 2.98
N SER A 358 4.83 -29.71 1.88
CA SER A 358 5.97 -30.61 1.88
C SER A 358 7.13 -29.95 2.62
N LYS A 359 7.80 -30.72 3.48
CA LYS A 359 8.95 -30.28 4.27
C LYS A 359 9.96 -29.48 3.43
N CYS A 360 10.08 -29.82 2.15
CA CYS A 360 10.88 -29.15 1.13
C CYS A 360 10.43 -27.72 0.81
N ARG A 361 9.12 -27.44 0.69
CA ARG A 361 8.60 -26.09 0.44
C ARG A 361 8.95 -25.14 1.58
N LYS A 362 8.85 -25.60 2.83
CA LYS A 362 9.26 -24.80 4.01
C LYS A 362 10.74 -24.42 3.96
N ILE A 363 11.60 -25.38 3.62
CA ILE A 363 13.05 -25.16 3.46
C ILE A 363 13.32 -24.15 2.34
N ALA A 364 12.68 -24.31 1.19
CA ALA A 364 12.81 -23.37 0.07
C ALA A 364 12.37 -21.95 0.46
N SER A 365 11.20 -21.79 1.07
CA SER A 365 10.72 -20.48 1.52
C SER A 365 11.67 -19.83 2.53
N ALA A 366 12.16 -20.58 3.52
CA ALA A 366 13.13 -20.07 4.49
C ALA A 366 14.43 -19.61 3.83
N MET A 367 14.95 -20.39 2.88
CA MET A 367 16.15 -20.02 2.10
C MET A 367 15.92 -18.77 1.25
N TYR A 368 14.77 -18.69 0.57
CA TYR A 368 14.39 -17.54 -0.24
C TYR A 368 14.32 -16.26 0.62
N ILE A 369 13.59 -16.31 1.74
CA ILE A 369 13.43 -15.22 2.69
C ILE A 369 14.80 -14.68 3.12
N ARG A 370 15.70 -15.55 3.57
CA ARG A 370 17.03 -15.15 4.05
C ARG A 370 17.95 -14.59 2.96
N ARG A 371 17.66 -14.90 1.70
CA ARG A 371 18.44 -14.47 0.54
C ARG A 371 17.98 -13.14 -0.03
N TYR A 372 16.68 -13.00 -0.23
CA TYR A 372 16.10 -11.94 -1.03
C TYR A 372 15.40 -10.86 -0.20
N ILE A 373 14.98 -11.16 1.03
CA ILE A 373 14.39 -10.13 1.90
C ILE A 373 15.51 -9.32 2.54
N TYR A 374 15.43 -7.98 2.40
CA TYR A 374 16.43 -6.99 2.83
C TYR A 374 16.57 -6.85 4.34
N ILE A 375 16.88 -7.94 5.04
CA ILE A 375 17.16 -7.95 6.47
C ILE A 375 18.50 -8.63 6.75
N CYS A 376 19.28 -8.08 7.69
CA CYS A 376 20.43 -8.80 8.22
C CYS A 376 19.96 -10.08 8.91
N GLY A 377 20.69 -11.17 8.67
CA GLY A 377 20.38 -12.47 9.23
C GLY A 377 20.58 -12.55 10.74
N ALA A 378 21.35 -11.64 11.32
CA ALA A 378 21.71 -11.67 12.72
C ALA A 378 20.53 -11.37 13.65
N PRO A 379 20.30 -12.21 14.67
CA PRO A 379 19.30 -11.95 15.70
C PRO A 379 19.51 -10.59 16.37
N GLY A 380 18.44 -9.80 16.46
CA GLY A 380 18.44 -8.48 17.11
C GLY A 380 19.29 -7.42 16.41
N CYS A 381 19.61 -7.56 15.13
CA CYS A 381 20.29 -6.50 14.38
C CYS A 381 19.39 -5.25 14.28
N LYS A 382 19.85 -4.11 14.83
CA LYS A 382 19.17 -2.82 14.72
C LYS A 382 19.55 -2.06 13.45
N THR A 383 20.78 -2.23 12.96
CA THR A 383 21.35 -1.45 11.85
C THR A 383 20.55 -1.56 10.56
N CYS A 384 19.96 -2.72 10.25
CA CYS A 384 19.18 -2.89 9.02
C CYS A 384 17.84 -2.16 9.02
N PHE A 385 17.36 -1.75 10.19
CA PHE A 385 16.12 -1.00 10.32
C PHE A 385 16.39 0.50 10.45
N THR A 386 17.49 0.87 11.10
CA THR A 386 17.88 2.28 11.31
C THR A 386 18.68 2.85 10.14
N ASN A 387 19.31 2.00 9.32
CA ASN A 387 20.12 2.40 8.19
C ASN A 387 19.70 1.63 6.93
N PRO A 388 18.71 2.14 6.17
CA PRO A 388 18.29 1.53 4.90
C PRO A 388 19.43 1.49 3.86
N ASP A 389 20.50 2.28 4.06
CA ASP A 389 21.68 2.30 3.18
C ASP A 389 22.72 1.22 3.53
N ALA A 390 22.44 0.36 4.51
CA ALA A 390 23.38 -0.70 4.89
C ALA A 390 23.54 -1.74 3.77
N VAL A 391 24.71 -1.76 3.12
CA VAL A 391 25.05 -2.78 2.13
C VAL A 391 25.16 -4.16 2.79
N LEU A 392 24.17 -5.02 2.55
CA LEU A 392 24.16 -6.37 3.10
C LEU A 392 25.09 -7.30 2.33
N ARG A 393 26.15 -7.77 3.01
CA ARG A 393 27.12 -8.73 2.51
C ARG A 393 26.56 -10.14 2.58
N THR A 394 26.68 -10.89 1.50
CA THR A 394 26.25 -12.29 1.45
C THR A 394 27.24 -13.19 2.21
N CYS A 395 26.74 -14.14 2.99
CA CYS A 395 27.55 -15.19 3.60
C CYS A 395 28.31 -15.96 2.53
N THR A 396 29.64 -15.92 2.56
CA THR A 396 30.49 -16.54 1.53
C THR A 396 30.38 -18.06 1.48
N GLY A 397 29.99 -18.70 2.60
CA GLY A 397 29.79 -20.14 2.70
C GLY A 397 28.51 -20.61 2.01
N CYS A 398 27.34 -20.30 2.58
CA CYS A 398 26.06 -20.79 2.04
C CYS A 398 25.52 -19.96 0.87
N LYS A 399 25.96 -18.71 0.74
CA LYS A 399 25.40 -17.70 -0.19
C LYS A 399 23.91 -17.41 0.00
N THR A 400 23.29 -17.93 1.05
CA THR A 400 21.86 -17.75 1.37
C THR A 400 21.66 -16.52 2.25
N VAL A 401 22.30 -16.45 3.42
CA VAL A 401 22.05 -15.37 4.40
C VAL A 401 22.88 -14.13 4.09
N ARG A 402 22.37 -12.92 4.39
CA ARG A 402 23.10 -11.66 4.25
C ARG A 402 23.25 -10.94 5.60
N TYR A 403 24.30 -10.15 5.77
CA TYR A 403 24.61 -9.41 7.01
C TYR A 403 25.06 -7.99 6.72
N CYS A 404 24.69 -7.03 7.57
CA CYS A 404 25.18 -5.65 7.45
C CYS A 404 26.62 -5.48 7.92
N SER A 405 27.15 -6.42 8.71
CA SER A 405 28.51 -6.35 9.27
C SER A 405 29.05 -7.73 9.64
N THR A 406 30.37 -7.83 9.85
CA THR A 406 31.04 -9.06 10.30
C THR A 406 30.58 -9.45 11.70
N GLU A 407 30.38 -8.48 12.59
CA GLU A 407 29.92 -8.71 13.97
C GLU A 407 28.52 -9.34 13.98
N CYS A 408 27.64 -8.91 13.07
CA CYS A 408 26.34 -9.52 12.88
C CYS A 408 26.44 -10.97 12.41
N GLN A 409 27.33 -11.25 11.44
CA GLN A 409 27.59 -12.61 10.98
C GLN A 409 28.09 -13.52 12.12
N GLU A 410 29.04 -13.04 12.93
CA GLU A 410 29.56 -13.79 14.07
C GLU A 410 28.49 -14.07 15.13
N ARG A 411 27.60 -13.10 15.37
CA ARG A 411 26.47 -13.26 16.29
C ARG A 411 25.51 -14.34 15.80
N ASP A 412 25.14 -14.34 14.52
CA ASP A 412 24.28 -15.37 13.95
C ASP A 412 24.95 -16.76 13.97
N TRP A 413 26.27 -16.79 13.76
CA TRP A 413 27.06 -18.03 13.86
C TRP A 413 27.00 -18.69 15.22
N LYS A 414 26.97 -17.89 16.30
CA LYS A 414 26.96 -18.35 17.68
C LYS A 414 25.55 -18.41 18.30
N GLY A 415 24.60 -17.70 17.70
CA GLY A 415 23.24 -17.49 18.22
C GLY A 415 22.41 -18.76 18.33
N ALA A 416 21.62 -18.85 19.40
CA ALA A 416 20.59 -19.86 19.58
C ALA A 416 19.27 -19.40 18.93
N PRO A 417 18.34 -20.31 18.60
CA PRO A 417 18.41 -21.77 18.73
C PRO A 417 19.16 -22.46 17.57
N TYR A 418 19.34 -21.79 16.43
CA TYR A 418 19.92 -22.37 15.21
C TYR A 418 21.25 -21.68 14.86
N LYS A 419 22.36 -22.20 15.40
CA LYS A 419 23.70 -21.65 15.12
C LYS A 419 23.98 -21.66 13.63
N HIS A 420 24.11 -20.47 13.02
CA HIS A 420 24.31 -20.38 11.58
C HIS A 420 25.58 -21.09 11.12
N LYS A 421 26.58 -21.29 11.99
CA LYS A 421 27.80 -22.04 11.63
C LYS A 421 27.50 -23.45 11.14
N TRP A 422 26.56 -24.14 11.76
CA TRP A 422 26.16 -25.49 11.34
C TRP A 422 25.19 -25.43 10.16
N LEU A 423 24.16 -24.59 10.26
CA LEU A 423 23.19 -24.36 9.20
C LEU A 423 23.84 -23.94 7.88
N CYS A 424 24.89 -23.12 7.92
CA CYS A 424 25.62 -22.64 6.75
C CYS A 424 26.17 -23.80 5.92
N LYS A 425 26.64 -24.88 6.56
CA LYS A 425 27.14 -26.06 5.84
C LYS A 425 25.98 -26.79 5.14
N LEU A 426 24.84 -26.92 5.81
CA LEU A 426 23.65 -27.57 5.27
C LEU A 426 23.07 -26.78 4.10
N LEU A 427 22.91 -25.46 4.27
CA LEU A 427 22.47 -24.56 3.21
C LEU A 427 23.45 -24.54 2.03
N ALA A 428 24.75 -24.63 2.29
CA ALA A 428 25.76 -24.74 1.23
C ALA A 428 25.60 -26.06 0.44
N LYS A 429 25.36 -27.20 1.11
CA LYS A 429 25.08 -28.49 0.43
C LYS A 429 23.88 -28.34 -0.51
N VAL A 430 22.76 -27.79 -0.01
CA VAL A 430 21.54 -27.57 -0.79
C VAL A 430 21.80 -26.62 -1.97
N ALA A 431 22.49 -25.50 -1.73
CA ALA A 431 22.78 -24.50 -2.77
C ALA A 431 23.79 -24.98 -3.83
N GLN A 432 24.73 -25.85 -3.46
CA GLN A 432 25.67 -26.47 -4.40
C GLN A 432 24.97 -27.49 -5.29
N SER A 433 24.07 -28.30 -4.73
CA SER A 433 23.24 -29.24 -5.51
C SER A 433 22.35 -28.52 -6.52
N PHE A 434 21.95 -27.27 -6.25
CA PHE A 434 21.22 -26.41 -7.19
C PHE A 434 22.06 -25.93 -8.40
N GLY A 435 23.37 -26.21 -8.42
CA GLY A 435 24.27 -25.71 -9.47
C GLY A 435 24.61 -24.23 -9.29
N SER A 436 24.68 -23.77 -8.04
CA SER A 436 24.75 -22.36 -7.58
C SER A 436 23.46 -21.58 -7.80
N TRP A 437 23.22 -20.53 -7.01
CA TRP A 437 22.11 -19.58 -7.21
C TRP A 437 22.25 -18.88 -8.57
N LYS A 438 21.96 -19.58 -9.67
CA LYS A 438 22.01 -19.09 -11.06
C LYS A 438 20.79 -18.25 -11.43
N LEU A 439 19.85 -18.05 -10.50
CA LEU A 439 18.82 -17.02 -10.63
C LEU A 439 19.55 -15.71 -10.91
N ALA A 440 19.17 -15.06 -12.01
CA ALA A 440 19.84 -13.92 -12.64
C ALA A 440 20.47 -12.98 -11.61
N PRO A 441 21.62 -12.33 -11.93
CA PRO A 441 22.15 -11.26 -11.12
C PRO A 441 20.98 -10.37 -10.72
N ILE A 442 20.77 -10.21 -9.42
CA ILE A 442 19.89 -9.17 -8.94
C ILE A 442 20.67 -7.91 -9.32
N ASP A 443 20.43 -7.40 -10.52
CA ASP A 443 20.84 -6.05 -10.87
C ASP A 443 20.38 -5.14 -9.74
N GLU A 444 21.21 -4.17 -9.41
CA GLU A 444 21.10 -3.30 -8.23
C GLU A 444 19.78 -2.47 -8.18
N ASP A 445 18.89 -2.62 -9.16
CA ASP A 445 17.58 -2.00 -9.28
C ASP A 445 16.49 -2.77 -8.50
N ALA A 446 16.69 -2.82 -7.19
CA ALA A 446 15.85 -3.42 -6.14
C ALA A 446 14.46 -2.77 -5.91
N ASP A 447 13.83 -2.19 -6.93
CA ASP A 447 12.62 -1.36 -6.77
C ASP A 447 11.34 -1.99 -7.37
N TYR A 448 11.25 -3.32 -7.31
CA TYR A 448 10.08 -4.08 -7.78
C TYR A 448 9.30 -4.66 -6.59
N LEU A 449 8.33 -3.90 -6.05
CA LEU A 449 7.46 -4.35 -4.96
C LEU A 449 6.04 -4.75 -5.41
N GLU A 450 5.59 -4.37 -6.61
CA GLU A 450 4.23 -4.70 -7.10
C GLU A 450 4.22 -5.67 -8.30
N GLU A 451 5.10 -5.52 -9.30
CA GLU A 451 5.23 -6.50 -10.42
C GLU A 451 5.94 -7.82 -10.03
N ASP A 452 6.42 -7.92 -8.79
CA ASP A 452 7.31 -9.01 -8.37
C ASP A 452 6.58 -10.14 -7.65
N ILE A 453 5.33 -9.99 -7.18
CA ILE A 453 4.69 -11.03 -6.34
C ILE A 453 4.62 -12.38 -7.06
N ASP A 454 4.19 -12.38 -8.32
CA ASP A 454 4.06 -13.60 -9.10
C ASP A 454 5.44 -14.15 -9.47
N ARG A 455 6.42 -13.28 -9.75
CA ARG A 455 7.81 -13.69 -9.97
C ARG A 455 8.47 -14.25 -8.70
N ARG A 456 8.25 -13.67 -7.53
CA ARG A 456 8.70 -14.18 -6.22
C ARG A 456 8.03 -15.51 -5.92
N ARG A 457 6.72 -15.62 -6.16
CA ARG A 457 5.97 -16.88 -6.02
C ARG A 457 6.55 -17.93 -6.94
N GLU A 458 6.77 -17.61 -8.21
CA GLU A 458 7.41 -18.49 -9.19
C GLU A 458 8.82 -18.89 -8.77
N MET A 459 9.64 -17.96 -8.27
CA MET A 459 10.98 -18.26 -7.73
C MET A 459 10.91 -19.20 -6.52
N VAL A 460 9.97 -18.98 -5.60
CA VAL A 460 9.76 -19.85 -4.43
C VAL A 460 9.24 -21.21 -4.85
N GLU A 461 8.30 -21.30 -5.79
CA GLU A 461 7.78 -22.56 -6.31
C GLU A 461 8.87 -23.34 -7.07
N ASN A 462 9.67 -22.65 -7.90
CA ASN A 462 10.81 -23.26 -8.58
C ASN A 462 11.85 -23.76 -7.57
N LEU A 463 12.19 -22.95 -6.56
CA LEU A 463 13.08 -23.37 -5.49
C LEU A 463 12.49 -24.54 -4.69
N ALA A 464 11.19 -24.52 -4.38
CA ALA A 464 10.49 -25.57 -3.65
C ALA A 464 10.46 -26.88 -4.43
N LYS A 465 10.16 -26.82 -5.73
CA LYS A 465 10.22 -27.95 -6.65
C LYS A 465 11.62 -28.53 -6.69
N THR A 466 12.65 -27.70 -6.86
CA THR A 466 14.03 -28.20 -6.91
C THR A 466 14.49 -28.75 -5.57
N VAL A 467 14.16 -28.10 -4.45
CA VAL A 467 14.44 -28.63 -3.11
C VAL A 467 13.71 -29.97 -2.90
N TYR A 468 12.49 -30.12 -3.42
CA TYR A 468 11.73 -31.36 -3.38
C TYR A 468 12.36 -32.49 -4.21
N GLU A 469 12.86 -32.18 -5.40
CA GLU A 469 13.53 -33.14 -6.28
C GLU A 469 14.92 -33.54 -5.75
N MET A 470 15.63 -32.64 -5.08
CA MET A 470 17.02 -32.87 -4.63
C MET A 470 17.15 -33.47 -3.23
N LEU A 471 16.26 -33.14 -2.30
CA LEU A 471 16.41 -33.60 -0.91
C LEU A 471 16.31 -35.13 -0.77
N PRO A 472 15.38 -35.85 -1.43
CA PRO A 472 15.32 -37.30 -1.31
C PRO A 472 16.60 -38.00 -1.81
N PRO A 473 17.18 -37.67 -2.99
CA PRO A 473 18.48 -38.21 -3.38
C PRO A 473 19.63 -37.86 -2.42
N LEU A 474 19.69 -36.63 -1.91
CA LEU A 474 20.72 -36.23 -0.95
C LEU A 474 20.66 -37.05 0.34
N VAL A 475 19.45 -37.37 0.81
CA VAL A 475 19.24 -38.22 1.98
C VAL A 475 19.51 -39.69 1.66
N GLY A 476 19.01 -40.19 0.53
CA GLY A 476 19.21 -41.57 0.08
C GLY A 476 20.67 -41.93 -0.17
N ASP A 477 21.45 -40.99 -0.71
CA ASP A 477 22.89 -41.16 -0.97
C ASP A 477 23.76 -40.92 0.29
N GLY A 478 23.17 -40.59 1.44
CA GLY A 478 23.89 -40.27 2.67
C GLY A 478 24.66 -38.94 2.66
N ARG A 479 24.48 -38.10 1.63
CA ARG A 479 25.12 -36.78 1.51
C ARG A 479 24.52 -35.75 2.48
N LEU A 480 23.27 -35.96 2.86
CA LEU A 480 22.56 -35.24 3.92
C LEU A 480 22.00 -36.26 4.92
N GLY A 481 22.56 -36.31 6.13
CA GLY A 481 22.09 -37.24 7.16
C GLY A 481 20.64 -36.96 7.56
N LEU A 482 19.93 -37.96 8.07
CA LEU A 482 18.54 -37.79 8.52
C LEU A 482 18.42 -36.69 9.59
N ASP A 483 19.36 -36.63 10.53
CA ASP A 483 19.42 -35.58 11.56
C ASP A 483 19.67 -34.19 10.97
N GLU A 484 20.51 -34.09 9.93
CA GLU A 484 20.75 -32.83 9.21
C GLU A 484 19.48 -32.35 8.48
N PHE A 485 18.73 -33.28 7.88
CA PHE A 485 17.45 -32.99 7.23
C PHE A 485 16.37 -32.60 8.25
N MET A 486 16.28 -33.30 9.38
CA MET A 486 15.36 -32.95 10.46
C MET A 486 15.71 -31.61 11.10
N PHE A 487 17.00 -31.27 11.22
CA PHE A 487 17.43 -29.95 11.64
C PHE A 487 17.09 -28.86 10.61
N LEU A 488 17.31 -29.10 9.31
CA LEU A 488 16.88 -28.16 8.27
C LEU A 488 15.38 -27.96 8.28
N GLN A 489 14.60 -29.01 8.52
CA GLN A 489 13.15 -28.89 8.69
C GLN A 489 12.77 -28.13 9.93
N SER A 490 13.44 -28.39 11.06
CA SER A 490 13.20 -27.66 12.31
C SER A 490 13.55 -26.19 12.13
N TRP A 491 14.70 -25.88 11.51
CA TRP A 491 15.11 -24.53 11.17
C TRP A 491 14.14 -23.88 10.18
N ALA A 492 13.75 -24.55 9.10
CA ALA A 492 12.86 -23.98 8.10
C ALA A 492 11.42 -23.89 8.56
N ALA A 493 10.98 -24.82 9.42
CA ALA A 493 9.78 -24.65 10.18
C ALA A 493 9.98 -23.48 11.13
N ASN A 494 11.11 -23.26 11.76
CA ASN A 494 11.29 -22.09 12.60
C ASN A 494 11.32 -20.77 11.79
N GLU A 495 11.95 -20.73 10.63
CA GLU A 495 11.97 -19.54 9.77
C GLU A 495 10.65 -19.32 9.01
N GLY A 496 9.99 -20.41 8.61
CA GLY A 496 8.78 -20.42 7.79
C GLY A 496 7.48 -20.60 8.59
N ASN A 497 7.57 -21.05 9.83
CA ASN A 497 6.58 -20.80 10.86
C ASN A 497 6.84 -19.35 11.24
N TRP A 498 6.11 -18.45 10.59
CA TRP A 498 5.98 -17.06 11.01
C TRP A 498 5.81 -16.92 12.54
N ASP A 499 5.28 -17.96 13.16
CA ASP A 499 5.17 -18.29 14.57
C ASP A 499 6.52 -18.54 15.30
N TYR A 500 7.73 -18.40 14.74
CA TYR A 500 8.98 -18.23 15.54
C TYR A 500 9.23 -16.76 15.88
N MET A 501 8.55 -15.86 15.17
CA MET A 501 8.11 -14.61 15.76
C MET A 501 6.84 -14.79 16.60
N LYS A 502 6.58 -16.02 17.12
CA LYS A 502 6.09 -16.16 18.49
C LYS A 502 7.04 -15.31 19.32
N ASN A 503 6.63 -14.07 19.50
CA ASN A 503 6.88 -13.36 20.72
C ASN A 503 6.77 -14.41 21.82
N ALA A 504 7.88 -14.69 22.49
CA ALA A 504 7.82 -15.31 23.81
C ALA A 504 7.00 -14.44 24.79
N GLU A 505 6.48 -13.29 24.33
CA GLU A 505 5.80 -12.26 25.10
C GLU A 505 4.47 -11.73 24.50
N PHE A 506 3.95 -12.22 23.34
CA PHE A 506 2.63 -11.76 22.89
C PHE A 506 1.58 -12.44 23.75
N LYS A 507 1.19 -11.73 24.79
CA LYS A 507 0.09 -12.11 25.65
C LYS A 507 -1.18 -11.86 24.85
N ILE A 508 -1.93 -12.93 24.60
CA ILE A 508 -3.32 -12.82 24.15
C ILE A 508 -3.99 -11.84 25.12
N PRO A 509 -4.52 -10.70 24.64
CA PRO A 509 -5.15 -9.76 25.52
C PRO A 509 -6.40 -10.41 26.14
N ASP A 510 -6.71 -10.07 27.39
CA ASP A 510 -7.93 -10.58 28.05
C ASP A 510 -9.20 -10.19 27.27
N LYS A 511 -9.12 -9.10 26.50
CA LYS A 511 -10.16 -8.63 25.58
C LYS A 511 -9.54 -8.10 24.29
N TRP A 512 -10.06 -8.56 23.16
CA TRP A 512 -9.77 -7.98 21.86
C TRP A 512 -10.35 -6.57 21.75
N GLY A 513 -9.70 -5.71 20.95
CA GLY A 513 -10.27 -4.41 20.59
C GLY A 513 -11.67 -4.61 19.98
N PRO A 514 -12.63 -3.72 20.30
CA PRO A 514 -13.98 -3.88 19.77
C PRO A 514 -13.96 -3.79 18.25
N GLY A 515 -14.78 -4.64 17.62
CA GLY A 515 -15.08 -4.50 16.20
C GLY A 515 -15.93 -3.25 15.93
N PHE A 516 -16.62 -3.25 14.80
CA PHE A 516 -17.78 -2.37 14.62
C PHE A 516 -18.95 -2.93 15.42
N ASP A 517 -19.58 -2.10 16.24
CA ASP A 517 -20.69 -2.50 17.10
C ASP A 517 -21.93 -2.93 16.28
N ASP A 518 -22.05 -2.42 15.05
CA ASP A 518 -23.14 -2.69 14.12
C ASP A 518 -22.77 -3.75 13.04
N TYR A 519 -21.67 -4.48 13.23
CA TYR A 519 -21.14 -5.38 12.20
C TYR A 519 -22.16 -6.43 11.73
N ASP A 520 -22.87 -7.07 12.65
CA ASP A 520 -23.85 -8.10 12.32
C ASP A 520 -25.09 -7.51 11.62
N GLU A 521 -25.51 -6.31 12.00
CA GLU A 521 -26.59 -5.57 11.32
C GLU A 521 -26.19 -5.26 9.87
N VAL A 522 -24.95 -4.86 9.65
CA VAL A 522 -24.44 -4.51 8.32
C VAL A 522 -24.30 -5.74 7.44
N LEU A 523 -23.86 -6.87 7.99
CA LEU A 523 -23.89 -8.16 7.29
C LEU A 523 -25.31 -8.53 6.87
N GLN A 524 -26.28 -8.38 7.77
CA GLN A 524 -27.69 -8.64 7.46
C GLN A 524 -28.18 -7.70 6.35
N ARG A 525 -27.88 -6.41 6.43
CA ARG A 525 -28.20 -5.41 5.39
C ARG A 525 -27.58 -5.78 4.04
N ILE A 526 -26.33 -6.28 4.00
CA ILE A 526 -25.72 -6.75 2.75
C ILE A 526 -26.52 -7.93 2.19
N GLN A 527 -26.82 -8.93 3.01
CA GLN A 527 -27.56 -10.13 2.59
C GLN A 527 -28.98 -9.81 2.12
N ASP A 528 -29.62 -8.79 2.70
CA ASP A 528 -30.96 -8.34 2.32
C ASP A 528 -30.95 -7.32 1.16
N SER A 529 -29.80 -6.70 0.88
CA SER A 529 -29.68 -5.65 -0.12
C SER A 529 -29.99 -6.15 -1.54
N ARG A 530 -30.46 -5.21 -2.37
CA ARG A 530 -30.58 -5.43 -3.82
C ARG A 530 -29.24 -5.79 -4.46
N LEU A 531 -28.15 -5.24 -3.92
CA LEU A 531 -26.79 -5.54 -4.35
C LEU A 531 -26.53 -7.05 -4.29
N PHE A 532 -26.94 -7.76 -3.24
CA PHE A 532 -26.65 -9.18 -3.11
C PHE A 532 -27.71 -10.09 -3.76
N ASN A 533 -28.99 -9.75 -3.64
CA ASN A 533 -30.07 -10.62 -4.11
C ASN A 533 -30.40 -10.51 -5.60
N GLY A 534 -29.89 -9.48 -6.28
CA GLY A 534 -30.39 -9.08 -7.58
C GLY A 534 -31.84 -8.59 -7.51
N GLU A 535 -32.32 -7.92 -8.56
CA GLU A 535 -33.76 -7.82 -8.74
C GLU A 535 -34.28 -9.24 -9.04
N LYS A 536 -34.82 -9.91 -8.02
CA LYS A 536 -35.67 -11.09 -8.20
C LYS A 536 -36.92 -10.64 -8.99
N GLY A 537 -36.80 -10.35 -10.28
CA GLY A 537 -37.95 -9.83 -11.04
C GLY A 537 -37.71 -9.43 -12.49
N GLU A 538 -36.57 -8.84 -12.87
CA GLU A 538 -36.40 -8.30 -14.22
C GLU A 538 -35.06 -8.74 -14.83
N ARG A 539 -35.14 -9.68 -15.77
CA ARG A 539 -34.06 -10.07 -16.69
C ARG A 539 -34.37 -9.56 -18.08
#